data_AF-A0A7Z9XZ55-F1
#
_entry.id   AF-A0A7Z9XZ55-F1
#
_cell.length_a   1.000
_cell.length_b   1.000
_cell.length_c   1.000
_cell.angle_alpha   90.00
_cell.angle_beta   90.00
_cell.angle_gamma   90.00
#
_symmetry.space_group_name_H-M   'P 1'
#
loop_
_entity.id
_entity.type
_entity.pdbx_description
1 polymer ?
#
loop_
_entity_poly.entity_id
_entity_poly.type
_entity_poly.pdbx_seq_one_letter_code
_entity_poly.pdbx_strand_id
1 'polypeptide(L)'
;MIQSSSVNHTLAPADPDFINSLQASLAFWQKETGDLTPEQLARLDRRKRNLFRAVKMGLLWEETWRDTAVVAWQSFDFLEWRGLWQEWIPVLEKAIADAPPQEAGLKARLLNRLGQLYTKERRFAAAQDAHEEASALAAAADDPEAMIAAYLSVAELLKNQHQYDMAELMVRQALLEIEWLDDNTRQLAFAYNTLGNIARLRGDWTIAERNLRQAVQLYRCLDEPVYLARRLNDLGIVLTNVGQYEQAETTFEEAANILTSINDESDRSHILINWGVLYYRQERWSEAETIFRRIDTLVLAQAGEVGQQAQTLNNLGNVLLKRGQWVEAAECLQKAIALWRQMGDEINLANSLGTLAELRVTQENQSEAVPLYEEAITILRRYPDSNWTSKLLAAFTRGLAAITGK
;
A
#
# COMPACT_ATOMS: atom_id res chain seq x y z
N MET A 1 -27.14 -9.33 29.51
CA MET A 1 -26.85 -10.48 28.64
C MET A 1 -27.83 -10.50 27.49
N ILE A 2 -27.50 -9.88 26.37
CA ILE A 2 -27.85 -10.33 25.01
C ILE A 2 -26.62 -9.99 24.19
N GLN A 3 -26.03 -11.02 23.58
CA GLN A 3 -24.71 -11.03 22.96
C GLN A 3 -24.67 -10.15 21.72
N SER A 4 -23.70 -9.25 21.63
CA SER A 4 -23.26 -8.66 20.36
C SER A 4 -22.50 -9.74 19.59
N SER A 5 -23.18 -10.43 18.68
CA SER A 5 -22.54 -11.31 17.70
C SER A 5 -21.75 -10.43 16.72
N SER A 6 -20.46 -10.27 16.97
CA SER A 6 -19.50 -9.79 15.98
C SER A 6 -19.47 -10.81 14.84
N VAL A 7 -20.19 -10.53 13.76
CA VAL A 7 -20.06 -11.31 12.53
C VAL A 7 -18.70 -10.97 11.94
N ASN A 8 -17.74 -11.86 12.14
CA ASN A 8 -16.53 -11.92 11.32
C ASN A 8 -16.98 -12.20 9.89
N HIS A 9 -17.08 -11.16 9.06
CA HIS A 9 -17.23 -11.31 7.62
C HIS A 9 -15.85 -11.61 6.99
N THR A 10 -15.29 -12.77 7.29
CA THR A 10 -14.45 -13.44 6.28
C THR A 10 -15.40 -13.93 5.22
N LEU A 11 -15.62 -13.12 4.18
CA LEU A 11 -16.32 -13.55 2.99
C LEU A 11 -15.53 -14.71 2.38
N ALA A 12 -16.17 -15.86 2.26
CA ALA A 12 -15.60 -16.98 1.53
C ALA A 12 -15.34 -16.50 0.08
N PRO A 13 -14.21 -16.86 -0.55
CA PRO A 13 -14.00 -16.54 -1.95
C PRO A 13 -15.19 -17.08 -2.76
N ALA A 14 -15.75 -16.25 -3.63
CA ALA A 14 -16.82 -16.68 -4.52
C ALA A 14 -16.32 -17.89 -5.34
N ASP A 15 -17.17 -18.91 -5.46
CA ASP A 15 -16.88 -20.07 -6.30
C ASP A 15 -16.57 -19.59 -7.73
N PRO A 16 -15.39 -19.91 -8.31
CA PRO A 16 -15.00 -19.49 -9.65
C PRO A 16 -16.02 -19.87 -10.72
N ASP A 17 -16.72 -21.00 -10.54
CA ASP A 17 -17.75 -21.48 -11.47
C ASP A 17 -19.10 -20.76 -11.28
N PHE A 18 -19.24 -19.91 -10.24
CA PHE A 18 -20.49 -19.23 -9.88
C PHE A 18 -20.59 -17.80 -10.48
N ILE A 19 -19.48 -17.19 -10.90
CA ILE A 19 -19.44 -15.86 -11.54
C ILE A 19 -19.49 -16.00 -13.07
N ASN A 20 -20.58 -16.54 -13.60
CA ASN A 20 -20.72 -16.73 -15.05
C ASN A 20 -21.26 -15.50 -15.80
N SER A 21 -21.75 -14.48 -15.09
CA SER A 21 -22.27 -13.24 -15.70
C SER A 21 -22.09 -12.00 -14.80
N LEU A 22 -22.05 -10.82 -15.42
CA LEU A 22 -21.96 -9.52 -14.74
C LEU A 22 -23.08 -9.35 -13.71
N GLN A 23 -24.30 -9.79 -14.04
CA GLN A 23 -25.44 -9.72 -13.12
C GLN A 23 -25.25 -10.61 -11.89
N ALA A 24 -24.62 -11.78 -12.02
CA ALA A 24 -24.31 -12.64 -10.88
C ALA A 24 -23.27 -11.98 -9.93
N SER A 25 -22.21 -11.37 -10.49
CA SER A 25 -21.24 -10.58 -9.70
C SER A 25 -21.91 -9.40 -9.02
N LEU A 26 -22.70 -8.62 -9.76
CA LEU A 26 -23.37 -7.44 -9.24
C LEU A 26 -24.45 -7.76 -8.19
N ALA A 27 -25.18 -8.87 -8.35
CA ALA A 27 -26.17 -9.33 -7.37
C ALA A 27 -25.50 -9.85 -6.09
N PHE A 28 -24.35 -10.52 -6.20
CA PHE A 28 -23.50 -10.87 -5.07
C PHE A 28 -23.03 -9.60 -4.34
N TRP A 29 -22.47 -8.63 -5.06
CA TRP A 29 -22.03 -7.37 -4.45
C TRP A 29 -23.17 -6.53 -3.89
N GLN A 30 -24.35 -6.52 -4.51
CA GLN A 30 -25.55 -5.88 -3.97
C GLN A 30 -25.98 -6.55 -2.67
N LYS A 31 -25.89 -7.88 -2.57
CA LYS A 31 -26.20 -8.61 -1.34
C LYS A 31 -25.18 -8.29 -0.23
N GLU A 32 -23.89 -8.20 -0.56
CA GLU A 32 -22.82 -7.86 0.38
C GLU A 32 -22.77 -6.37 0.76
N THR A 33 -23.40 -5.49 -0.04
CA THR A 33 -23.46 -4.03 0.19
C THR A 33 -24.88 -3.52 0.47
N GLY A 34 -25.88 -4.41 0.52
CA GLY A 34 -27.30 -4.13 0.35
C GLY A 34 -28.03 -3.48 1.53
N ASP A 35 -27.41 -3.41 2.70
CA ASP A 35 -28.06 -2.97 3.94
C ASP A 35 -27.57 -1.60 4.44
N LEU A 36 -27.13 -0.71 3.54
CA LEU A 36 -26.69 0.64 3.93
C LEU A 36 -27.87 1.62 3.95
N THR A 37 -28.19 2.15 5.13
CA THR A 37 -29.17 3.23 5.29
C THR A 37 -28.67 4.54 4.63
N PRO A 38 -29.55 5.49 4.29
CA PRO A 38 -29.14 6.80 3.75
C PRO A 38 -28.11 7.53 4.62
N GLU A 39 -28.16 7.38 5.94
CA GLU A 39 -27.16 7.94 6.88
C GLU A 39 -25.82 7.20 6.83
N GLN A 40 -25.83 5.87 6.67
CA GLN A 40 -24.60 5.11 6.45
C GLN A 40 -23.97 5.46 5.10
N LEU A 41 -24.78 5.65 4.06
CA LEU A 41 -24.35 6.14 2.74
C LEU A 41 -23.81 7.57 2.76
N ALA A 42 -24.32 8.44 3.62
CA ALA A 42 -23.81 9.81 3.78
C ALA A 42 -22.44 9.86 4.47
N ARG A 43 -22.11 8.84 5.27
CA ARG A 43 -20.79 8.67 5.93
C ARG A 43 -19.75 8.01 5.03
N LEU A 44 -20.17 7.49 3.89
CA LEU A 44 -19.28 6.94 2.89
C LEU A 44 -18.56 8.06 2.13
N ASP A 45 -17.25 7.92 1.94
CA ASP A 45 -16.49 8.79 1.06
C ASP A 45 -17.01 8.73 -0.39
N ARG A 46 -16.51 9.63 -1.25
CA ARG A 46 -16.96 9.75 -2.63
C ARG A 46 -16.83 8.44 -3.42
N ARG A 47 -15.80 7.62 -3.17
CA ARG A 47 -15.55 6.36 -3.89
C ARG A 47 -16.54 5.28 -3.48
N LYS A 48 -16.79 5.18 -2.18
CA LYS A 48 -17.78 4.26 -1.60
C LYS A 48 -19.20 4.56 -2.08
N ARG A 49 -19.55 5.84 -2.25
CA ARG A 49 -20.83 6.26 -2.87
C ARG A 49 -20.89 5.97 -4.38
N ASN A 50 -19.78 6.14 -5.09
CA ASN A 50 -19.70 5.81 -6.52
C ASN A 50 -19.90 4.30 -6.76
N LEU A 51 -19.33 3.44 -5.90
CA LEU A 51 -19.56 2.00 -5.94
C LEU A 51 -21.03 1.62 -5.73
N PHE A 52 -21.67 2.11 -4.65
CA PHE A 52 -23.08 1.78 -4.39
C PHE A 52 -23.96 2.18 -5.57
N ARG A 53 -23.66 3.32 -6.22
CA ARG A 53 -24.33 3.76 -7.44
C ARG A 53 -23.99 2.87 -8.62
N ALA A 54 -22.73 2.48 -8.84
CA ALA A 54 -22.31 1.62 -9.94
C ALA A 54 -22.92 0.20 -9.85
N VAL A 55 -22.90 -0.42 -8.66
CA VAL A 55 -23.53 -1.73 -8.41
C VAL A 55 -25.05 -1.66 -8.61
N LYS A 56 -25.70 -0.61 -8.08
CA LYS A 56 -27.15 -0.41 -8.24
C LYS A 56 -27.56 -0.09 -9.68
N MET A 57 -26.75 0.67 -10.42
CA MET A 57 -27.02 1.01 -11.82
C MET A 57 -26.73 -0.16 -12.76
N GLY A 58 -25.65 -0.92 -12.55
CA GLY A 58 -25.32 -2.08 -13.38
C GLY A 58 -26.37 -3.19 -13.34
N LEU A 59 -27.12 -3.31 -12.24
CA LEU A 59 -28.27 -4.23 -12.13
C LEU A 59 -29.50 -3.79 -12.94
N LEU A 60 -29.53 -2.57 -13.45
CA LEU A 60 -30.65 -2.01 -14.21
C LEU A 60 -30.45 -2.10 -15.73
N TRP A 61 -29.30 -2.60 -16.20
CA TRP A 61 -28.93 -2.61 -17.63
C TRP A 61 -28.98 -4.03 -18.23
N GLU A 62 -29.24 -4.13 -19.54
CA GLU A 62 -29.11 -5.39 -20.29
C GLU A 62 -27.64 -5.82 -20.32
N GLU A 63 -27.32 -7.12 -20.31
CA GLU A 63 -25.91 -7.58 -20.25
C GLU A 63 -25.15 -7.25 -21.55
N THR A 64 -24.52 -6.06 -21.61
CA THR A 64 -23.53 -5.74 -22.65
C THR A 64 -22.12 -5.62 -22.07
N TRP A 65 -21.11 -5.82 -22.92
CA TRP A 65 -19.71 -5.66 -22.51
C TRP A 65 -19.40 -4.22 -22.07
N ARG A 66 -20.08 -3.20 -22.62
CA ARG A 66 -19.94 -1.79 -22.22
C ARG A 66 -20.39 -1.57 -20.78
N ASP A 67 -21.49 -2.22 -20.39
CA ASP A 67 -22.02 -2.13 -19.04
C ASP A 67 -21.06 -2.77 -18.03
N THR A 68 -20.43 -3.89 -18.42
CA THR A 68 -19.34 -4.51 -17.67
C THR A 68 -18.13 -3.56 -17.53
N ALA A 69 -17.74 -2.92 -18.62
CA ALA A 69 -16.60 -2.01 -18.67
C ALA A 69 -16.79 -0.79 -17.75
N VAL A 70 -17.97 -0.18 -17.78
CA VAL A 70 -18.31 1.00 -16.95
C VAL A 70 -18.32 0.63 -15.47
N VAL A 71 -18.95 -0.49 -15.11
CA VAL A 71 -18.99 -0.95 -13.72
C VAL A 71 -17.58 -1.28 -13.22
N ALA A 72 -16.79 -2.06 -13.97
CA ALA A 72 -15.44 -2.45 -13.58
C ALA A 72 -14.50 -1.23 -13.42
N TRP A 73 -14.65 -0.23 -14.30
CA TRP A 73 -13.89 1.02 -14.21
C TRP A 73 -14.25 1.82 -12.94
N GLN A 74 -15.55 1.97 -12.64
CA GLN A 74 -16.02 2.77 -11.51
C GLN A 74 -15.84 2.09 -10.14
N SER A 75 -15.82 0.76 -10.09
CA SER A 75 -15.81 -0.01 -8.84
C SER A 75 -14.40 -0.30 -8.30
N PHE A 76 -13.37 -0.29 -9.16
CA PHE A 76 -12.06 -0.86 -8.81
C PHE A 76 -11.38 -0.20 -7.60
N ASP A 77 -11.35 1.13 -7.48
CA ASP A 77 -10.62 1.80 -6.39
C ASP A 77 -11.17 1.38 -5.01
N PHE A 78 -12.44 0.99 -4.95
CA PHE A 78 -13.08 0.48 -3.75
C PHE A 78 -12.83 -1.01 -3.51
N LEU A 79 -12.82 -1.82 -4.57
CA LEU A 79 -12.63 -3.28 -4.47
C LEU A 79 -11.18 -3.65 -4.13
N GLU A 80 -10.23 -2.84 -4.60
CA GLU A 80 -8.85 -2.85 -4.11
C GLU A 80 -8.79 -2.68 -2.59
N TRP A 81 -9.50 -1.68 -2.06
CA TRP A 81 -9.52 -1.38 -0.62
C TRP A 81 -10.12 -2.51 0.23
N ARG A 82 -11.04 -3.30 -0.33
CA ARG A 82 -11.66 -4.45 0.38
C ARG A 82 -10.91 -5.77 0.18
N GLY A 83 -9.84 -5.80 -0.62
CA GLY A 83 -9.09 -7.02 -0.93
C GLY A 83 -9.81 -8.00 -1.87
N LEU A 84 -10.88 -7.56 -2.54
CA LEU A 84 -11.78 -8.40 -3.35
C LEU A 84 -11.56 -8.19 -4.86
N TRP A 85 -10.37 -7.70 -5.21
CA TRP A 85 -9.97 -7.32 -6.56
C TRP A 85 -9.66 -8.54 -7.44
N GLN A 86 -9.37 -9.72 -6.86
CA GLN A 86 -9.12 -10.95 -7.61
C GLN A 86 -10.34 -11.42 -8.40
N GLU A 87 -11.54 -11.24 -7.85
CA GLU A 87 -12.81 -11.65 -8.48
C GLU A 87 -13.12 -10.86 -9.76
N TRP A 88 -12.46 -9.71 -9.98
CA TRP A 88 -12.67 -8.87 -11.15
C TRP A 88 -11.77 -9.20 -12.33
N ILE A 89 -10.73 -10.01 -12.11
CA ILE A 89 -9.84 -10.47 -13.18
C ILE A 89 -10.61 -11.23 -14.27
N PRO A 90 -11.38 -12.29 -13.97
CA PRO A 90 -12.12 -13.01 -15.01
C PRO A 90 -13.21 -12.15 -15.67
N VAL A 91 -13.81 -11.22 -14.93
CA VAL A 91 -14.81 -10.27 -15.45
C VAL A 91 -14.18 -9.33 -16.48
N LEU A 92 -13.00 -8.78 -16.17
CA LEU A 92 -12.25 -7.92 -17.08
C LEU A 92 -11.73 -8.70 -18.28
N GLU A 93 -11.17 -9.90 -18.09
CA GLU A 93 -10.72 -10.78 -19.17
C GLU A 93 -11.85 -11.06 -20.18
N LYS A 94 -13.05 -11.39 -19.69
CA LYS A 94 -14.24 -11.61 -20.53
C LYS A 94 -14.66 -10.33 -21.26
N ALA A 95 -14.76 -9.21 -20.55
CA ALA A 95 -15.16 -7.94 -21.16
C ALA A 95 -14.19 -7.46 -22.24
N ILE A 96 -12.89 -7.71 -22.07
CA ILE A 96 -11.84 -7.41 -23.05
C ILE A 96 -11.92 -8.34 -24.26
N ALA A 97 -12.22 -9.63 -24.05
CA ALA A 97 -12.41 -10.60 -25.12
C ALA A 97 -13.65 -10.30 -25.98
N ASP A 98 -14.73 -9.82 -25.36
CA ASP A 98 -15.98 -9.46 -26.02
C ASP A 98 -15.95 -8.03 -26.62
N ALA A 99 -14.88 -7.27 -26.40
CA ALA A 99 -14.77 -5.89 -26.85
C ALA A 99 -14.66 -5.80 -28.40
N PRO A 100 -15.56 -5.07 -29.07
CA PRO A 100 -15.54 -4.89 -30.51
C PRO A 100 -14.32 -4.06 -30.96
N PRO A 101 -13.76 -4.31 -32.15
CA PRO A 101 -12.57 -3.61 -32.65
C PRO A 101 -12.71 -2.08 -32.71
N GLN A 102 -13.93 -1.57 -32.88
CA GLN A 102 -14.19 -0.13 -32.97
C GLN A 102 -14.01 0.61 -31.63
N GLU A 103 -13.90 -0.10 -30.51
CA GLU A 103 -13.80 0.49 -29.17
C GLU A 103 -12.42 0.27 -28.54
N ALA A 104 -11.38 0.40 -29.37
CA ALA A 104 -9.98 0.23 -28.98
C ALA A 104 -9.58 1.08 -27.76
N GLY A 105 -10.06 2.33 -27.63
CA GLY A 105 -9.75 3.18 -26.48
C GLY A 105 -10.34 2.66 -25.15
N LEU A 106 -11.58 2.16 -25.16
CA LEU A 106 -12.17 1.56 -23.94
C LEU A 106 -11.50 0.21 -23.63
N LYS A 107 -11.21 -0.60 -24.65
CA LYS A 107 -10.44 -1.84 -24.49
C LYS A 107 -9.05 -1.56 -23.88
N ALA A 108 -8.36 -0.53 -24.32
CA ALA A 108 -7.07 -0.09 -23.77
C ALA A 108 -7.16 0.26 -22.29
N ARG A 109 -8.19 1.03 -21.87
CA ARG A 109 -8.41 1.36 -20.46
C ARG A 109 -8.66 0.11 -19.60
N LEU A 110 -9.44 -0.85 -20.10
CA LEU A 110 -9.70 -2.10 -19.40
C LEU A 110 -8.45 -2.99 -19.30
N LEU A 111 -7.68 -3.11 -20.37
CA LEU A 111 -6.40 -3.84 -20.37
C LEU A 111 -5.41 -3.22 -19.40
N ASN A 112 -5.31 -1.88 -19.38
CA ASN A 112 -4.47 -1.21 -18.39
C ASN A 112 -4.91 -1.54 -16.96
N ARG A 113 -6.22 -1.62 -16.73
CA ARG A 113 -6.78 -2.00 -15.42
C ARG A 113 -6.47 -3.46 -15.06
N LEU A 114 -6.61 -4.37 -16.02
CA LEU A 114 -6.28 -5.77 -15.86
C LEU A 114 -4.79 -5.95 -15.54
N GLY A 115 -3.90 -5.21 -16.22
CA GLY A 115 -2.46 -5.22 -15.93
C GLY A 115 -2.13 -4.78 -14.50
N GLN A 116 -2.84 -3.78 -13.97
CA GLN A 116 -2.71 -3.36 -12.56
C GLN A 116 -3.12 -4.50 -11.60
N LEU A 117 -4.17 -5.27 -11.91
CA LEU A 117 -4.59 -6.41 -11.09
C LEU A 117 -3.60 -7.57 -11.18
N TYR A 118 -3.12 -7.90 -12.38
CA TYR A 118 -2.08 -8.90 -12.55
C TYR A 118 -0.80 -8.55 -11.78
N THR A 119 -0.44 -7.26 -11.72
CA THR A 119 0.68 -6.80 -10.90
C THR A 119 0.45 -7.13 -9.42
N LYS A 120 -0.77 -6.96 -8.90
CA LYS A 120 -1.12 -7.33 -7.51
C LYS A 120 -1.11 -8.83 -7.27
N GLU A 121 -1.55 -9.65 -8.25
CA GLU A 121 -1.40 -11.12 -8.19
C GLU A 121 0.05 -11.58 -8.37
N ARG A 122 1.00 -10.66 -8.61
CA ARG A 122 2.39 -10.98 -8.98
C ARG A 122 2.51 -11.75 -10.30
N ARG A 123 1.50 -11.67 -11.17
CA ARG A 123 1.52 -12.17 -12.56
C ARG A 123 2.22 -11.15 -13.46
N PHE A 124 3.50 -10.89 -13.19
CA PHE A 124 4.23 -9.76 -13.81
C PHE A 124 4.33 -9.84 -15.34
N ALA A 125 4.45 -11.04 -15.92
CA ALA A 125 4.47 -11.22 -17.37
C ALA A 125 3.11 -10.84 -18.00
N ALA A 126 2.01 -11.39 -17.47
CA ALA A 126 0.67 -11.04 -17.94
C ALA A 126 0.34 -9.55 -17.72
N ALA A 127 0.83 -8.96 -16.62
CA ALA A 127 0.71 -7.53 -16.39
C ALA A 127 1.41 -6.71 -17.48
N GLN A 128 2.64 -7.10 -17.83
CA GLN A 128 3.40 -6.45 -18.89
C GLN A 128 2.67 -6.57 -20.24
N ASP A 129 2.26 -7.78 -20.63
CA ASP A 129 1.54 -8.01 -21.88
C ASP A 129 0.27 -7.15 -21.97
N ALA A 130 -0.52 -7.10 -20.90
CA ALA A 130 -1.74 -6.30 -20.84
C ALA A 130 -1.48 -4.80 -20.96
N HIS A 131 -0.41 -4.29 -20.32
CA HIS A 131 -0.06 -2.87 -20.43
C HIS A 131 0.52 -2.50 -21.81
N GLU A 132 1.29 -3.40 -22.43
CA GLU A 132 1.81 -3.21 -23.79
C GLU A 132 0.67 -3.20 -24.83
N GLU A 133 -0.27 -4.14 -24.72
CA GLU A 133 -1.48 -4.15 -25.57
C GLU A 133 -2.33 -2.89 -25.33
N ALA A 134 -2.49 -2.46 -24.08
CA ALA A 134 -3.21 -1.23 -23.75
C ALA A 134 -2.58 0.00 -24.41
N SER A 135 -1.25 0.13 -24.34
CA SER A 135 -0.52 1.24 -24.96
C SER A 135 -0.68 1.23 -26.49
N ALA A 136 -0.53 0.07 -27.13
CA ALA A 136 -0.68 -0.06 -28.58
C ALA A 136 -2.10 0.28 -29.05
N LEU A 137 -3.14 -0.17 -28.34
CA LEU A 137 -4.52 0.14 -28.65
C LEU A 137 -4.87 1.60 -28.39
N ALA A 138 -4.34 2.21 -27.32
CA ALA A 138 -4.53 3.62 -27.04
C ALA A 138 -3.90 4.51 -28.13
N ALA A 139 -2.71 4.16 -28.61
CA ALA A 139 -2.07 4.83 -29.73
C ALA A 139 -2.85 4.67 -31.05
N ALA A 140 -3.34 3.47 -31.34
CA ALA A 140 -4.18 3.23 -32.52
C ALA A 140 -5.52 3.96 -32.47
N ALA A 141 -6.03 4.22 -31.27
CA ALA A 141 -7.28 4.95 -31.03
C ALA A 141 -7.08 6.47 -30.92
N ASP A 142 -5.84 6.97 -30.96
CA ASP A 142 -5.48 8.37 -30.71
C ASP A 142 -6.07 8.90 -29.38
N ASP A 143 -5.98 8.08 -28.32
CA ASP A 143 -6.52 8.38 -26.99
C ASP A 143 -5.37 8.75 -26.03
N PRO A 144 -5.01 10.05 -25.90
CA PRO A 144 -3.87 10.47 -25.10
C PRO A 144 -4.04 10.14 -23.61
N GLU A 145 -5.26 10.21 -23.06
CA GLU A 145 -5.49 9.84 -21.66
C GLU A 145 -5.22 8.36 -21.41
N ALA A 146 -5.63 7.48 -22.33
CA ALA A 146 -5.36 6.06 -22.23
C ALA A 146 -3.86 5.75 -22.40
N MET A 147 -3.15 6.46 -23.30
CA MET A 147 -1.70 6.32 -23.45
C MET A 147 -0.96 6.72 -22.17
N ILE A 148 -1.29 7.87 -21.58
CA ILE A 148 -0.71 8.36 -20.32
C ILE A 148 -0.92 7.32 -19.20
N ALA A 149 -2.15 6.82 -19.06
CA ALA A 149 -2.47 5.83 -18.04
C ALA A 149 -1.68 4.52 -18.22
N ALA A 150 -1.48 4.08 -19.47
CA ALA A 150 -0.68 2.91 -19.80
C ALA A 150 0.80 3.12 -19.43
N TYR A 151 1.43 4.20 -19.90
CA TYR A 151 2.83 4.51 -19.59
C TYR A 151 3.10 4.62 -18.08
N LEU A 152 2.22 5.28 -17.34
CA LEU A 152 2.34 5.40 -15.88
C LEU A 152 2.17 4.06 -15.16
N SER A 153 1.35 3.15 -15.68
CA SER A 153 1.17 1.81 -15.10
C SER A 153 2.35 0.89 -15.42
N VAL A 154 2.90 0.95 -16.64
CA VAL A 154 4.15 0.26 -17.00
C VAL A 154 5.30 0.77 -16.14
N ALA A 155 5.39 2.08 -15.91
CA ALA A 155 6.40 2.67 -15.04
C ALA A 155 6.35 2.09 -13.62
N GLU A 156 5.14 1.95 -13.06
CA GLU A 156 4.95 1.38 -11.72
C GLU A 156 5.35 -0.10 -11.67
N LEU A 157 5.00 -0.88 -12.71
CA LEU A 157 5.41 -2.28 -12.85
C LEU A 157 6.94 -2.41 -12.92
N LEU A 158 7.59 -1.63 -13.79
CA LEU A 158 9.05 -1.63 -13.96
C LEU A 158 9.76 -1.20 -12.67
N LYS A 159 9.21 -0.21 -11.96
CA LYS A 159 9.71 0.21 -10.64
C LYS A 159 9.65 -0.94 -9.63
N ASN A 160 8.56 -1.70 -9.60
CA ASN A 160 8.42 -2.88 -8.73
C ASN A 160 9.38 -4.01 -9.11
N GLN A 161 9.77 -4.10 -10.39
CA GLN A 161 10.82 -5.00 -10.89
C GLN A 161 12.24 -4.44 -10.71
N HIS A 162 12.41 -3.30 -10.03
CA HIS A 162 13.69 -2.61 -9.83
C HIS A 162 14.36 -2.12 -11.11
N GLN A 163 13.62 -2.01 -12.22
CA GLN A 163 14.09 -1.48 -13.50
C GLN A 163 13.88 0.03 -13.57
N TYR A 164 14.58 0.77 -12.71
CA TYR A 164 14.33 2.20 -12.48
C TYR A 164 14.53 3.09 -13.73
N ASP A 165 15.53 2.77 -14.58
CA ASP A 165 15.83 3.53 -15.80
C ASP A 165 14.71 3.44 -16.83
N MET A 166 14.20 2.23 -17.04
CA MET A 166 13.05 2.00 -17.91
C MET A 166 11.77 2.58 -17.32
N ALA A 167 11.58 2.48 -16.00
CA ALA A 167 10.43 3.09 -15.32
C ALA A 167 10.42 4.62 -15.52
N GLU A 168 11.57 5.27 -15.34
CA GLU A 168 11.69 6.72 -15.56
C GLU A 168 11.41 7.10 -17.02
N LEU A 169 11.91 6.32 -17.98
CA LEU A 169 11.65 6.54 -19.40
C LEU A 169 10.14 6.52 -19.71
N MET A 170 9.40 5.56 -19.15
CA MET A 170 7.94 5.49 -19.33
C MET A 170 7.23 6.71 -18.72
N VAL A 171 7.64 7.18 -17.53
CA VAL A 171 7.05 8.40 -16.97
C VAL A 171 7.38 9.64 -17.82
N ARG A 172 8.57 9.70 -18.42
CA ARG A 172 8.92 10.79 -19.35
C ARG A 172 8.10 10.75 -20.63
N GLN A 173 7.79 9.57 -21.16
CA GLN A 173 6.86 9.43 -22.28
C GLN A 173 5.46 9.90 -21.89
N ALA A 174 4.96 9.52 -20.71
CA ALA A 174 3.69 10.04 -20.20
C ALA A 174 3.69 11.57 -20.12
N LEU A 175 4.77 12.20 -19.63
CA LEU A 175 4.88 13.65 -19.54
C LEU A 175 4.79 14.35 -20.91
N LEU A 176 5.34 13.76 -21.97
CA LEU A 176 5.22 14.30 -23.33
C LEU A 176 3.77 14.32 -23.82
N GLU A 177 3.01 13.24 -23.55
CA GLU A 177 1.59 13.18 -23.90
C GLU A 177 0.75 14.14 -23.05
N ILE A 178 1.12 14.31 -21.76
CA ILE A 178 0.42 15.19 -20.82
C ILE A 178 0.46 16.66 -21.27
N GLU A 179 1.51 17.10 -21.96
CA GLU A 179 1.65 18.48 -22.48
C GLU A 179 0.52 18.88 -23.44
N TRP A 180 -0.12 17.90 -24.09
CA TRP A 180 -1.21 18.12 -25.05
C TRP A 180 -2.60 18.12 -24.42
N LEU A 181 -2.72 17.86 -23.11
CA LEU A 181 -3.99 17.89 -22.39
C LEU A 181 -4.29 19.29 -21.84
N ASP A 182 -5.53 19.74 -22.02
CA ASP A 182 -6.01 21.02 -21.47
C ASP A 182 -6.11 21.00 -19.93
N ASP A 183 -6.58 19.90 -19.33
CA ASP A 183 -6.59 19.66 -17.87
C ASP A 183 -5.66 18.48 -17.54
N ASN A 184 -4.43 18.82 -17.15
CA ASN A 184 -3.36 17.87 -16.87
C ASN A 184 -2.94 17.79 -15.41
N THR A 185 -3.60 18.53 -14.51
CA THR A 185 -3.13 18.71 -13.12
C THR A 185 -2.96 17.37 -12.42
N ARG A 186 -3.94 16.46 -12.57
CA ARG A 186 -3.91 15.13 -11.95
C ARG A 186 -2.80 14.25 -12.52
N GLN A 187 -2.63 14.25 -13.85
CA GLN A 187 -1.66 13.42 -14.55
C GLN A 187 -0.23 13.88 -14.24
N LEU A 188 0.01 15.20 -14.23
CA LEU A 188 1.28 15.78 -13.78
C LEU A 188 1.57 15.41 -12.32
N ALA A 189 0.59 15.54 -11.42
CA ALA A 189 0.77 15.22 -10.00
C ALA A 189 1.19 13.76 -9.80
N PHE A 190 0.56 12.84 -10.53
CA PHE A 190 0.92 11.43 -10.50
C PHE A 190 2.31 11.19 -11.09
N ALA A 191 2.61 11.75 -12.26
CA ALA A 191 3.91 11.59 -12.93
C ALA A 191 5.08 12.07 -12.06
N TYR A 192 4.97 13.28 -11.49
CA TYR A 192 5.99 13.81 -10.58
C TYR A 192 6.12 12.96 -9.31
N ASN A 193 5.01 12.45 -8.76
CA ASN A 193 5.11 11.54 -7.62
C ASN A 193 5.87 10.24 -7.98
N THR A 194 5.60 9.67 -9.15
CA THR A 194 6.26 8.45 -9.61
C THR A 194 7.76 8.69 -9.85
N LEU A 195 8.13 9.80 -10.50
CA LEU A 195 9.54 10.20 -10.64
C LEU A 195 10.22 10.41 -9.28
N GLY A 196 9.54 11.06 -8.35
CA GLY A 196 10.04 11.25 -6.99
C GLY A 196 10.30 9.93 -6.26
N ASN A 197 9.38 8.97 -6.39
CA ASN A 197 9.54 7.64 -5.83
C ASN A 197 10.65 6.82 -6.51
N ILE A 198 10.79 6.88 -7.84
CA ILE A 198 11.89 6.23 -8.56
C ILE A 198 13.24 6.80 -8.09
N ALA A 199 13.37 8.14 -8.04
CA ALA A 199 14.58 8.80 -7.55
C ALA A 199 14.91 8.42 -6.11
N ARG A 200 13.89 8.33 -5.24
CA ARG A 200 14.04 7.87 -3.85
C ARG A 200 14.60 6.45 -3.78
N LEU A 201 14.11 5.54 -4.62
CA LEU A 201 14.57 4.14 -4.66
C LEU A 201 16.01 4.01 -5.18
N ARG A 202 16.46 4.91 -6.06
CA ARG A 202 17.87 5.00 -6.47
C ARG A 202 18.79 5.65 -5.43
N GLY A 203 18.23 6.34 -4.44
CA GLY A 203 18.98 7.16 -3.48
C GLY A 203 19.30 8.57 -3.96
N ASP A 204 18.68 9.02 -5.06
CA ASP A 204 18.82 10.38 -5.60
C ASP A 204 17.95 11.37 -4.82
N TRP A 205 18.26 11.58 -3.54
CA TRP A 205 17.37 12.26 -2.60
C TRP A 205 16.99 13.69 -3.01
N THR A 206 17.90 14.45 -3.62
CA THR A 206 17.63 15.81 -4.11
C THR A 206 16.65 15.82 -5.28
N ILE A 207 16.72 14.81 -6.17
CA ILE A 207 15.77 14.66 -7.27
C ILE A 207 14.42 14.20 -6.72
N ALA A 208 14.43 13.27 -5.77
CA ALA A 208 13.22 12.79 -5.10
C ALA A 208 12.46 13.94 -4.42
N GLU A 209 13.16 14.76 -3.64
CA GLU A 209 12.57 15.91 -2.93
C GLU A 209 11.91 16.88 -3.92
N ARG A 210 12.63 17.28 -4.97
CA ARG A 210 12.13 18.23 -5.97
C ARG A 210 10.82 17.75 -6.60
N ASN A 211 10.81 16.51 -7.09
CA ASN A 211 9.64 15.94 -7.77
C ASN A 211 8.47 15.75 -6.78
N LEU A 212 8.72 15.27 -5.56
CA LEU A 212 7.66 15.12 -4.55
C LEU A 212 7.08 16.46 -4.10
N ARG A 213 7.88 17.52 -4.00
CA ARG A 213 7.37 18.88 -3.73
C ARG A 213 6.45 19.37 -4.86
N GLN A 214 6.84 19.15 -6.11
CA GLN A 214 5.97 19.47 -7.26
C GLN A 214 4.66 18.68 -7.21
N ALA A 215 4.74 17.36 -6.93
CA ALA A 215 3.55 16.53 -6.78
C ALA A 215 2.63 17.05 -5.66
N VAL A 216 3.16 17.35 -4.46
CA VAL A 216 2.38 17.89 -3.34
C VAL A 216 1.71 19.21 -3.70
N GLN A 217 2.41 20.12 -4.39
CA GLN A 217 1.81 21.38 -4.85
C GLN A 217 0.62 21.15 -5.78
N LEU A 218 0.76 20.23 -6.74
CA LEU A 218 -0.33 19.89 -7.65
C LEU A 218 -1.49 19.20 -6.91
N TYR A 219 -1.21 18.27 -5.99
CA TYR A 219 -2.25 17.62 -5.19
C TYR A 219 -2.97 18.58 -4.25
N ARG A 220 -2.37 19.69 -3.83
CA ARG A 220 -3.07 20.76 -3.10
C ARG A 220 -4.10 21.49 -3.95
N CYS A 221 -3.93 21.51 -5.26
CA CYS A 221 -4.91 22.05 -6.20
C CYS A 221 -6.04 21.05 -6.52
N LEU A 222 -5.92 19.80 -6.06
CA LEU A 222 -6.90 18.74 -6.28
C LEU A 222 -7.75 18.53 -5.01
N ASP A 223 -9.05 18.26 -5.17
CA ASP A 223 -9.95 17.86 -4.08
C ASP A 223 -9.77 16.36 -3.74
N GLU A 224 -8.53 15.99 -3.40
CA GLU A 224 -8.08 14.62 -3.20
C GLU A 224 -7.26 14.46 -1.90
N PRO A 225 -7.89 14.63 -0.73
CA PRO A 225 -7.18 14.72 0.56
C PRO A 225 -6.36 13.48 0.91
N VAL A 226 -6.85 12.28 0.59
CA VAL A 226 -6.12 11.02 0.82
C VAL A 226 -4.82 10.98 0.02
N TYR A 227 -4.87 11.36 -1.27
CA TYR A 227 -3.68 11.35 -2.11
C TYR A 227 -2.69 12.43 -1.68
N LEU A 228 -3.17 13.63 -1.35
CA LEU A 228 -2.32 14.69 -0.80
C LEU A 228 -1.59 14.20 0.46
N ALA A 229 -2.29 13.57 1.41
CA ALA A 229 -1.67 13.04 2.63
C ALA A 229 -0.63 11.95 2.34
N ARG A 230 -0.90 11.05 1.39
CA ARG A 230 0.09 10.03 0.95
C ARG A 230 1.32 10.65 0.28
N ARG A 231 1.16 11.73 -0.49
CA ARG A 231 2.29 12.43 -1.09
C ARG A 231 3.12 13.19 -0.07
N LEU A 232 2.45 13.81 0.90
CA LEU A 232 3.12 14.42 2.06
C LEU A 232 3.90 13.36 2.84
N ASN A 233 3.36 12.15 3.03
CA ASN A 233 4.11 11.03 3.62
C ASN A 233 5.41 10.72 2.87
N ASP A 234 5.32 10.56 1.55
CA ASP A 234 6.45 10.25 0.68
C ASP A 234 7.52 11.37 0.78
N LEU A 235 7.08 12.63 0.78
CA LEU A 235 7.95 13.79 0.98
C LEU A 235 8.58 13.79 2.38
N GLY A 236 7.82 13.53 3.44
CA GLY A 236 8.30 13.46 4.83
C GLY A 236 9.38 12.38 5.01
N ILE A 237 9.21 11.22 4.36
CA ILE A 237 10.24 10.17 4.32
C ILE A 237 11.51 10.70 3.64
N VAL A 238 11.40 11.36 2.48
CA VAL A 238 12.58 11.91 1.79
C VAL A 238 13.27 12.99 2.64
N LEU A 239 12.52 13.93 3.20
CA LEU A 239 13.02 14.98 4.09
C LEU A 239 13.75 14.40 5.30
N THR A 240 13.23 13.32 5.87
CA THR A 240 13.90 12.57 6.95
C THR A 240 15.26 12.02 6.51
N ASN A 241 15.36 11.45 5.30
CA ASN A 241 16.62 10.86 4.83
C ASN A 241 17.68 11.90 4.43
N VAL A 242 17.28 13.11 4.03
CA VAL A 242 18.21 14.22 3.77
C VAL A 242 18.53 15.05 5.02
N GLY A 243 18.02 14.68 6.19
CA GLY A 243 18.29 15.36 7.46
C GLY A 243 17.49 16.65 7.69
N GLN A 244 16.48 16.94 6.87
CA GLN A 244 15.59 18.09 7.04
C GLN A 244 14.47 17.77 8.04
N TYR A 245 14.83 17.48 9.29
CA TYR A 245 13.92 16.89 10.28
C TYR A 245 12.73 17.78 10.67
N GLU A 246 12.92 19.09 10.82
CA GLU A 246 11.84 20.02 11.16
C GLU A 246 10.79 20.09 10.03
N GLN A 247 11.23 20.10 8.78
CA GLN A 247 10.33 20.06 7.63
C GLN A 247 9.65 18.70 7.50
N ALA A 248 10.33 17.61 7.81
CA ALA A 248 9.71 16.28 7.83
C ALA A 248 8.61 16.20 8.90
N GLU A 249 8.85 16.72 10.10
CA GLU A 249 7.90 16.75 11.21
C GLU A 249 6.63 17.52 10.83
N THR A 250 6.77 18.76 10.33
CA THR A 250 5.64 19.56 9.85
C THR A 250 4.88 18.91 8.69
N THR A 251 5.59 18.22 7.78
CA THR A 251 4.99 17.50 6.65
C THR A 251 4.17 16.29 7.12
N PHE A 252 4.69 15.50 8.08
CA PHE A 252 3.95 14.37 8.66
C PHE A 252 2.75 14.85 9.48
N GLU A 253 2.89 15.95 10.21
CA GLU A 253 1.78 16.54 10.96
C GLU A 253 0.65 16.99 10.02
N GLU A 254 0.96 17.70 8.93
CA GLU A 254 -0.03 18.09 7.91
C GLU A 254 -0.77 16.85 7.36
N ALA A 255 -0.02 15.81 6.95
CA ALA A 255 -0.60 14.58 6.43
C ALA A 255 -1.53 13.88 7.45
N ALA A 256 -1.11 13.78 8.70
CA ALA A 256 -1.90 13.16 9.76
C ALA A 256 -3.17 13.96 10.07
N ASN A 257 -3.11 15.29 10.05
CA ASN A 257 -4.27 16.16 10.29
C ASN A 257 -5.30 16.04 9.16
N ILE A 258 -4.85 15.96 7.89
CA ILE A 258 -5.74 15.72 6.75
C ILE A 258 -6.51 14.41 6.95
N LEU A 259 -5.80 13.31 7.23
CA LEU A 259 -6.42 11.98 7.38
C LEU A 259 -7.32 11.90 8.62
N THR A 260 -6.99 12.64 9.69
CA THR A 260 -7.87 12.79 10.86
C THR A 260 -9.18 13.48 10.50
N SER A 261 -9.13 14.55 9.68
CA SER A 261 -10.32 15.31 9.31
C SER A 261 -11.34 14.51 8.47
N ILE A 262 -10.87 13.46 7.79
CA ILE A 262 -11.70 12.56 6.99
C ILE A 262 -11.90 11.18 7.64
N ASN A 263 -11.44 10.99 8.88
CA ASN A 263 -11.57 9.76 9.66
C ASN A 263 -10.99 8.52 8.96
N ASP A 264 -9.82 8.66 8.31
CA ASP A 264 -9.07 7.57 7.68
C ASP A 264 -7.93 7.10 8.59
N GLU A 265 -8.25 6.15 9.46
CA GLU A 265 -7.31 5.62 10.46
C GLU A 265 -6.20 4.75 9.85
N SER A 266 -6.49 4.04 8.75
CA SER A 266 -5.52 3.13 8.11
C SER A 266 -4.37 3.92 7.49
N ASP A 267 -4.68 4.88 6.61
CA ASP A 267 -3.64 5.73 6.03
C ASP A 267 -2.97 6.59 7.10
N ARG A 268 -3.70 7.06 8.13
CA ARG A 268 -3.09 7.86 9.20
C ARG A 268 -2.05 7.07 9.97
N SER A 269 -2.28 5.78 10.19
CA SER A 269 -1.32 4.91 10.88
C SER A 269 0.03 4.85 10.15
N HIS A 270 0.02 4.76 8.81
CA HIS A 270 1.24 4.78 8.01
C HIS A 270 2.04 6.08 8.20
N ILE A 271 1.36 7.23 8.26
CA ILE A 271 2.00 8.52 8.56
C ILE A 271 2.65 8.50 9.95
N LEU A 272 1.89 8.06 10.95
CA LEU A 272 2.35 8.02 12.34
C LEU A 272 3.52 7.06 12.52
N ILE A 273 3.52 5.91 11.83
CA ILE A 273 4.65 4.98 11.86
C ILE A 273 5.93 5.67 11.37
N ASN A 274 5.87 6.36 10.22
CA ASN A 274 7.02 7.06 9.65
C ASN A 274 7.47 8.24 10.51
N TRP A 275 6.53 8.97 11.10
CA TRP A 275 6.83 10.06 12.02
C TRP A 275 7.49 9.55 13.31
N GLY A 276 7.00 8.44 13.87
CA GLY A 276 7.65 7.80 15.02
C GLY A 276 9.07 7.33 14.69
N VAL A 277 9.30 6.82 13.47
CA VAL A 277 10.64 6.46 12.97
C VAL A 277 11.54 7.70 12.81
N LEU A 278 11.01 8.84 12.37
CA LEU A 278 11.74 10.11 12.34
C LEU A 278 12.25 10.50 13.74
N TYR A 279 11.41 10.41 14.78
CA TYR A 279 11.85 10.68 16.16
C TYR A 279 12.82 9.61 16.67
N TYR A 280 12.61 8.34 16.33
CA TYR A 280 13.54 7.25 16.64
C TYR A 280 14.94 7.55 16.06
N ARG A 281 15.05 7.98 14.81
CA ARG A 281 16.35 8.32 14.19
C ARG A 281 17.08 9.49 14.85
N GLN A 282 16.33 10.38 15.50
CA GLN A 282 16.88 11.52 16.24
C GLN A 282 17.14 11.19 17.72
N GLU A 283 16.97 9.93 18.12
CA GLU A 283 17.06 9.48 19.53
C GLU A 283 16.06 10.17 20.47
N ARG A 284 15.00 10.75 19.90
CA ARG A 284 13.87 11.39 20.59
C ARG A 284 12.85 10.33 21.00
N TRP A 285 13.28 9.40 21.85
CA TRP A 285 12.53 8.18 22.19
C TRP A 285 11.16 8.47 22.84
N SER A 286 11.07 9.53 23.67
CA SER A 286 9.83 9.92 24.33
C SER A 286 8.76 10.40 23.34
N GLU A 287 9.16 11.20 22.36
CA GLU A 287 8.26 11.64 21.29
C GLU A 287 7.90 10.49 20.35
N ALA A 288 8.85 9.61 20.02
CA ALA A 288 8.58 8.41 19.24
C ALA A 288 7.52 7.51 19.91
N GLU A 289 7.63 7.28 21.22
CA GLU A 289 6.63 6.53 21.98
C GLU A 289 5.25 7.21 21.91
N THR A 290 5.21 8.53 22.09
CA THR A 290 3.96 9.30 22.03
C THR A 290 3.29 9.14 20.67
N ILE A 291 4.06 9.20 19.57
CA ILE A 291 3.52 8.98 18.23
C ILE A 291 3.03 7.54 18.05
N PHE A 292 3.81 6.53 18.42
CA PHE A 292 3.39 5.13 18.25
C PHE A 292 2.15 4.79 19.09
N ARG A 293 1.99 5.39 20.28
CA ARG A 293 0.79 5.22 21.12
C ARG A 293 -0.46 5.93 20.57
N ARG A 294 -0.32 6.87 19.63
CA ARG A 294 -1.47 7.48 18.92
C ARG A 294 -2.10 6.54 17.90
N ILE A 295 -1.46 5.41 17.59
CA ILE A 295 -1.98 4.41 16.65
C ILE A 295 -2.85 3.42 17.42
N ASP A 296 -4.14 3.38 17.07
CA ASP A 296 -5.08 2.41 17.64
C ASP A 296 -4.93 1.04 16.95
N THR A 297 -4.13 0.18 17.56
CA THR A 297 -3.89 -1.19 17.07
C THR A 297 -5.16 -2.07 17.03
N LEU A 298 -6.22 -1.75 17.79
CA LEU A 298 -7.49 -2.47 17.74
C LEU A 298 -8.28 -2.09 16.48
N VAL A 299 -8.32 -0.80 16.13
CA VAL A 299 -8.95 -0.33 14.89
C VAL A 299 -8.25 -0.95 13.67
N LEU A 300 -6.91 -1.01 13.68
CA LEU A 300 -6.15 -1.67 12.63
C LEU A 300 -6.51 -3.16 12.51
N ALA A 301 -6.61 -3.88 13.64
CA ALA A 301 -7.00 -5.28 13.63
C ALA A 301 -8.42 -5.48 13.06
N GLN A 302 -9.38 -4.63 13.45
CA GLN A 302 -10.76 -4.67 12.94
C GLN A 302 -10.84 -4.36 11.43
N ALA A 303 -9.94 -3.54 10.92
CA ALA A 303 -9.83 -3.21 9.50
C ALA A 303 -9.06 -4.28 8.69
N GLY A 304 -8.51 -5.32 9.33
CA GLY A 304 -7.67 -6.32 8.67
C GLY A 304 -6.24 -5.85 8.38
N GLU A 305 -5.80 -4.73 8.95
CA GLU A 305 -4.48 -4.11 8.74
C GLU A 305 -3.40 -4.74 9.64
N VAL A 306 -3.30 -6.08 9.58
CA VAL A 306 -2.45 -6.89 10.45
C VAL A 306 -0.97 -6.50 10.36
N GLY A 307 -0.49 -6.17 9.16
CA GLY A 307 0.89 -5.72 8.95
C GLY A 307 1.19 -4.38 9.63
N GLN A 308 0.26 -3.43 9.56
CA GLN A 308 0.41 -2.12 10.22
C GLN A 308 0.40 -2.27 11.74
N GLN A 309 -0.45 -3.17 12.26
CA GLN A 309 -0.50 -3.52 13.66
C GLN A 309 0.84 -4.09 14.15
N ALA A 310 1.38 -5.08 13.44
CA ALA A 310 2.64 -5.71 13.78
C ALA A 310 3.82 -4.73 13.73
N GLN A 311 3.86 -3.87 12.71
CA GLN A 311 4.89 -2.85 12.57
C GLN A 311 4.84 -1.82 13.71
N THR A 312 3.65 -1.36 14.08
CA THR A 312 3.44 -0.45 15.22
C THR A 312 3.96 -1.06 16.51
N LEU A 313 3.57 -2.30 16.81
CA LEU A 313 3.98 -3.01 18.02
C LEU A 313 5.49 -3.25 18.06
N ASN A 314 6.10 -3.65 16.94
CA ASN A 314 7.55 -3.82 16.85
C ASN A 314 8.30 -2.51 17.12
N ASN A 315 7.86 -1.41 16.50
CA ASN A 315 8.50 -0.10 16.67
C ASN A 315 8.31 0.47 18.07
N LEU A 316 7.12 0.30 18.66
CA LEU A 316 6.88 0.65 20.06
C LEU A 316 7.79 -0.17 20.98
N GLY A 317 7.90 -1.49 20.75
CA GLY A 317 8.82 -2.36 21.49
C GLY A 317 10.28 -1.88 21.43
N ASN A 318 10.76 -1.50 20.24
CA ASN A 318 12.10 -0.93 20.06
C ASN A 318 12.30 0.37 20.86
N VAL A 319 11.32 1.29 20.84
CA VAL A 319 11.38 2.55 21.59
C VAL A 319 11.36 2.29 23.10
N LEU A 320 10.46 1.44 23.58
CA LEU A 320 10.34 1.08 24.99
C LEU A 320 11.62 0.44 25.52
N LEU A 321 12.29 -0.39 24.70
CA LEU A 321 13.62 -0.94 25.02
C LEU A 321 14.65 0.18 25.25
N LYS A 322 14.73 1.17 24.34
CA LYS A 322 15.64 2.34 24.49
C LYS A 322 15.30 3.19 25.72
N ARG A 323 14.04 3.20 26.14
CA ARG A 323 13.58 3.89 27.35
C ARG A 323 13.74 3.09 28.64
N GLY A 324 14.18 1.84 28.58
CA GLY A 324 14.29 0.98 29.76
C GLY A 324 12.96 0.37 30.24
N GLN A 325 11.88 0.51 29.47
CA GLN A 325 10.55 -0.05 29.78
C GLN A 325 10.46 -1.50 29.30
N TRP A 326 11.31 -2.36 29.87
CA TRP A 326 11.60 -3.70 29.37
C TRP A 326 10.41 -4.66 29.36
N VAL A 327 9.53 -4.61 30.37
CA VAL A 327 8.37 -5.51 30.45
C VAL A 327 7.40 -5.24 29.30
N GLU A 328 7.03 -3.98 29.12
CA GLU A 328 6.12 -3.59 28.04
C GLU A 328 6.76 -3.76 26.66
N ALA A 329 8.07 -3.54 26.54
CA ALA A 329 8.82 -3.83 25.31
C ALA A 329 8.70 -5.30 24.90
N ALA A 330 8.89 -6.23 25.85
CA ALA A 330 8.74 -7.66 25.59
C ALA A 330 7.33 -8.03 25.12
N GLU A 331 6.29 -7.49 25.78
CA GLU A 331 4.89 -7.74 25.40
C GLU A 331 4.59 -7.26 23.98
N CYS A 332 5.07 -6.05 23.62
CA CYS A 332 4.89 -5.51 22.28
C CYS A 332 5.60 -6.36 21.22
N LEU A 333 6.85 -6.75 21.46
CA LEU A 333 7.64 -7.58 20.54
C LEU A 333 7.04 -8.98 20.37
N GLN A 334 6.57 -9.61 21.45
CA GLN A 334 5.92 -10.92 21.39
C GLN A 334 4.62 -10.88 20.56
N LYS A 335 3.80 -9.84 20.72
CA LYS A 335 2.62 -9.65 19.88
C LYS A 335 2.99 -9.43 18.41
N ALA A 336 4.00 -8.61 18.13
CA ALA A 336 4.49 -8.41 16.76
C ALA A 336 4.99 -9.72 16.13
N ILE A 337 5.78 -10.52 16.86
CA ILE A 337 6.27 -11.85 16.41
C ILE A 337 5.11 -12.77 16.04
N ALA A 338 4.06 -12.82 16.87
CA ALA A 338 2.88 -13.65 16.58
C ALA A 338 2.19 -13.23 15.28
N LEU A 339 2.04 -11.93 15.05
CA LEU A 339 1.43 -11.38 13.83
C LEU A 339 2.32 -11.61 12.60
N TRP A 340 3.63 -11.43 12.71
CA TRP A 340 4.56 -11.72 11.61
C TRP A 340 4.57 -13.20 11.22
N ARG A 341 4.50 -14.11 12.20
CA ARG A 341 4.32 -15.55 11.96
C ARG A 341 3.01 -15.85 11.25
N GLN A 342 1.91 -15.22 11.67
CA GLN A 342 0.61 -15.38 11.02
C GLN A 342 0.64 -14.92 9.55
N MET A 343 1.36 -13.84 9.25
CA MET A 343 1.48 -13.30 7.89
C MET A 343 2.53 -14.02 7.03
N GLY A 344 3.40 -14.83 7.64
CA GLY A 344 4.57 -15.40 6.95
C GLY A 344 5.61 -14.34 6.56
N ASP A 345 5.65 -13.18 7.23
CA ASP A 345 6.66 -12.15 6.97
C ASP A 345 7.96 -12.47 7.72
N GLU A 346 8.81 -13.23 7.05
CA GLU A 346 10.02 -13.78 7.68
C GLU A 346 11.04 -12.70 8.06
N ILE A 347 11.21 -11.66 7.25
CA ILE A 347 12.24 -10.65 7.50
C ILE A 347 11.86 -9.80 8.71
N ASN A 348 10.61 -9.35 8.80
CA ASN A 348 10.14 -8.59 9.96
C ASN A 348 10.08 -9.47 11.22
N LEU A 349 9.71 -10.75 11.07
CA LEU A 349 9.80 -11.74 12.16
C LEU A 349 11.23 -11.83 12.72
N ALA A 350 12.23 -12.00 11.86
CA ALA A 350 13.62 -12.10 12.27
C ALA A 350 14.11 -10.83 13.00
N ASN A 351 13.69 -9.65 12.53
CA ASN A 351 13.99 -8.38 13.19
C ASN A 351 13.40 -8.34 14.61
N SER A 352 12.11 -8.66 14.78
CA SER A 352 11.47 -8.66 16.10
C SER A 352 12.07 -9.71 17.06
N LEU A 353 12.41 -10.90 16.54
CA LEU A 353 13.08 -11.95 17.32
C LEU A 353 14.46 -11.48 17.82
N GLY A 354 15.25 -10.86 16.95
CA GLY A 354 16.56 -10.33 17.31
C GLY A 354 16.48 -9.21 18.36
N THR A 355 15.52 -8.27 18.22
CA THR A 355 15.29 -7.25 19.27
C THR A 355 14.88 -7.90 20.60
N LEU A 356 13.99 -8.90 20.57
CA LEU A 356 13.60 -9.60 21.79
C LEU A 356 14.80 -10.33 22.43
N ALA A 357 15.69 -10.88 21.62
CA ALA A 357 16.94 -11.49 22.08
C ALA A 357 17.86 -10.45 22.76
N GLU A 358 18.04 -9.26 22.16
CA GLU A 358 18.78 -8.15 22.76
C GLU A 358 18.20 -7.73 24.12
N LEU A 359 16.87 -7.67 24.22
CA LEU A 359 16.18 -7.41 25.48
C LEU A 359 16.46 -8.51 26.52
N ARG A 360 16.43 -9.78 26.13
CA ARG A 360 16.76 -10.90 27.03
C ARG A 360 18.20 -10.87 27.51
N VAL A 361 19.15 -10.48 26.66
CA VAL A 361 20.55 -10.24 27.06
C VAL A 361 20.64 -9.12 28.09
N THR A 362 19.91 -8.02 27.89
CA THR A 362 19.88 -6.88 28.82
C THR A 362 19.32 -7.27 30.19
N GLN A 363 18.43 -8.27 30.24
CA GLN A 363 17.88 -8.86 31.45
C GLN A 363 18.76 -9.98 32.06
N GLU A 364 19.98 -10.18 31.55
CA GLU A 364 20.89 -11.26 31.94
C GLU A 364 20.32 -12.68 31.71
N ASN A 365 19.25 -12.82 30.92
CA ASN A 365 18.59 -14.08 30.61
C ASN A 365 19.12 -14.66 29.28
N GLN A 366 20.40 -15.03 29.29
CA GLN A 366 21.10 -15.53 28.11
C GLN A 366 20.48 -16.83 27.55
N SER A 367 19.92 -17.69 28.40
CA SER A 367 19.27 -18.94 28.00
C SER A 367 18.05 -18.72 27.11
N GLU A 368 17.31 -17.63 27.31
CA GLU A 368 16.17 -17.27 26.44
C GLU A 368 16.62 -16.48 25.20
N ALA A 369 17.75 -15.76 25.26
CA ALA A 369 18.24 -14.97 24.14
C ALA A 369 18.80 -15.81 22.98
N VAL A 370 19.55 -16.87 23.30
CA VAL A 370 20.21 -17.74 22.31
C VAL A 370 19.24 -18.30 21.25
N PRO A 371 18.14 -19.00 21.61
CA PRO A 371 17.24 -19.57 20.61
C PRO A 371 16.57 -18.51 19.72
N LEU A 372 16.31 -17.31 20.26
CA LEU A 372 15.75 -16.19 19.49
C LEU A 372 16.73 -15.68 18.44
N TYR A 373 18.01 -15.51 18.80
CA TYR A 373 19.05 -15.16 17.83
C TYR A 373 19.25 -16.24 16.77
N GLU A 374 19.28 -17.52 17.16
CA GLU A 374 19.45 -18.64 16.23
C GLU A 374 18.31 -18.71 15.21
N GLU A 375 17.06 -18.53 15.65
CA GLU A 375 15.89 -18.45 14.75
C GLU A 375 16.01 -17.25 13.80
N ALA A 376 16.29 -16.05 14.32
CA ALA A 376 16.44 -14.83 13.51
C ALA A 376 17.55 -14.97 12.45
N ILE A 377 18.72 -15.49 12.84
CA ILE A 377 19.86 -15.71 11.94
C ILE A 377 19.53 -16.75 10.86
N THR A 378 18.87 -17.84 11.24
CA THR A 378 18.45 -18.89 10.29
C THR A 378 17.50 -18.33 9.24
N ILE A 379 16.55 -17.48 9.68
CA ILE A 379 15.66 -16.77 8.76
C ILE A 379 16.45 -15.86 7.82
N LEU A 380 17.30 -14.99 8.35
CA LEU A 380 18.02 -13.98 7.55
C LEU A 380 18.99 -14.59 6.53
N ARG A 381 19.57 -15.77 6.81
CA ARG A 381 20.42 -16.50 5.85
C ARG A 381 19.70 -16.92 4.57
N ARG A 382 18.37 -16.98 4.57
CA ARG A 382 17.56 -17.27 3.37
C ARG A 382 17.43 -16.07 2.43
N TYR A 383 17.88 -14.88 2.86
CA TYR A 383 17.76 -13.63 2.12
C TYR A 383 19.11 -12.89 2.00
N PRO A 384 20.13 -13.47 1.32
CA PRO A 384 21.49 -12.92 1.28
C PRO A 384 21.61 -11.61 0.48
N ASP A 385 20.72 -11.35 -0.47
CA ASP A 385 20.88 -10.24 -1.43
C ASP A 385 20.36 -8.89 -0.91
N SER A 386 19.72 -8.85 0.27
CA SER A 386 19.24 -7.60 0.85
C SER A 386 20.31 -6.97 1.75
N ASN A 387 20.61 -5.69 1.50
CA ASN A 387 21.52 -4.92 2.35
C ASN A 387 20.98 -4.80 3.79
N TRP A 388 19.65 -4.70 3.94
CA TRP A 388 19.03 -4.63 5.25
C TRP A 388 19.13 -5.97 6.02
N THR A 389 18.82 -7.10 5.37
CA THR A 389 18.97 -8.42 5.98
C THR A 389 20.43 -8.72 6.33
N SER A 390 21.37 -8.30 5.48
CA SER A 390 22.82 -8.42 5.75
C SER A 390 23.24 -7.65 7.01
N LYS A 391 22.72 -6.42 7.20
CA LYS A 391 22.98 -5.64 8.41
C LYS A 391 22.41 -6.31 9.66
N LEU A 392 21.17 -6.80 9.61
CA LEU A 392 20.55 -7.53 10.71
C LEU A 392 21.31 -8.81 11.03
N LEU A 393 21.68 -9.59 10.00
CA LEU A 393 22.42 -10.83 10.14
C LEU A 393 23.76 -10.59 10.84
N ALA A 394 24.50 -9.55 10.42
CA ALA A 394 25.74 -9.17 11.06
C ALA A 394 25.55 -8.73 12.53
N ALA A 395 24.50 -7.95 12.82
CA ALA A 395 24.19 -7.51 14.18
C ALA A 395 23.84 -8.69 15.10
N PHE A 396 22.92 -9.56 14.68
CA PHE A 396 22.45 -10.69 15.47
C PHE A 396 23.51 -11.77 15.63
N THR A 397 24.36 -11.99 14.60
CA THR A 397 25.51 -12.90 14.73
C THR A 397 26.50 -12.38 15.78
N ARG A 398 26.78 -11.07 15.82
CA ARG A 398 27.62 -10.49 16.87
C ARG A 398 26.97 -10.61 18.26
N GLY A 399 25.65 -10.39 18.35
CA GLY A 399 24.89 -10.55 19.59
C GLY A 399 24.97 -11.97 20.14
N LEU A 400 24.78 -12.97 19.28
CA LEU A 400 24.89 -14.39 19.65
C LEU A 400 26.32 -14.77 20.06
N ALA A 401 27.33 -14.26 19.33
CA ALA A 401 28.74 -14.53 19.64
C ALA A 401 29.16 -13.94 20.99
N ALA A 402 28.65 -12.76 21.35
CA ALA A 402 28.92 -12.14 22.64
C ALA A 402 28.40 -12.96 23.84
N ILE A 403 27.35 -13.77 23.63
CA ILE A 403 26.78 -14.65 24.65
C ILE A 403 27.51 -16.00 24.70
N THR A 404 27.79 -16.57 23.53
CA THR A 404 28.23 -17.97 23.41
C THR A 404 29.75 -18.13 23.34
N GLY A 405 30.50 -17.05 23.10
CA GLY A 405 31.96 -17.07 22.93
C GLY A 405 32.43 -17.76 21.65
N LYS A 406 31.53 -18.02 20.69
CA LYS A 406 31.77 -18.62 19.37
C LYS A 406 31.34 -17.65 18.29
#